data_AF-A0A351AUX9-F1
#
_entry.id   AF-A0A351AUX9-F1
#
_cell.length_a   1.000
_cell.length_b   1.000
_cell.length_c   1.000
_cell.angle_alpha   90.00
_cell.angle_beta   90.00
_cell.angle_gamma   90.00
#
_symmetry.space_group_name_H-M   'P 1'
#
loop_
_entity.id
_entity.type
_entity.pdbx_description
1 polymer ?
#
loop_
_entity_poly.entity_id
_entity_poly.type
_entity_poly.pdbx_seq_one_letter_code
_entity_poly.pdbx_strand_id
1 'polypeptide(L)'
;MFGVANKVKPDLIIAVDALASRRAARISTTIQLSDSGISPGSGVGNTRADLSRTNLGVPVIAVGVPLVVYASTISQDTISLIADETGLHGDEERLRELAEQVIAKHMGDFIVTPKDIDVIVEDMAGIIANAINSALFGNNLEQVRNMLA
;
A
#
# COMPACT_ATOMS: atom_id res chain seq x y z
N MET A 1 24.87 3.26 -2.26
CA MET A 1 24.23 4.48 -2.77
C MET A 1 24.15 4.40 -4.29
N PHE A 2 23.35 3.48 -4.82
CA PHE A 2 23.51 3.01 -6.20
C PHE A 2 22.18 3.12 -6.95
N GLY A 3 22.12 4.04 -7.91
CA GLY A 3 20.97 4.19 -8.79
C GLY A 3 20.88 5.57 -9.42
N VAL A 4 19.74 5.82 -10.04
CA VAL A 4 19.42 7.05 -10.78
C VAL A 4 19.51 8.30 -9.89
N ALA A 5 19.10 8.19 -8.62
CA ALA A 5 19.12 9.31 -7.67
C ALA A 5 20.51 9.96 -7.50
N ASN A 6 21.58 9.16 -7.46
CA ASN A 6 22.95 9.69 -7.30
C ASN A 6 23.42 10.45 -8.55
N LYS A 7 22.95 10.04 -9.74
CA LYS A 7 23.31 10.67 -11.01
C LYS A 7 22.50 11.93 -11.28
N VAL A 8 21.19 11.86 -11.07
CA VAL A 8 20.25 12.95 -11.36
C VAL A 8 20.30 14.02 -10.27
N LYS A 9 20.60 13.65 -9.03
CA LYS A 9 20.58 14.54 -7.85
C LYS A 9 19.28 15.34 -7.75
N PRO A 10 18.12 14.66 -7.67
CA PRO A 10 16.84 15.37 -7.55
C PRO A 10 16.73 16.09 -6.20
N ASP A 11 15.96 17.18 -6.16
CA ASP A 11 15.65 17.89 -4.90
C ASP A 11 14.65 17.13 -4.03
N LEU A 12 13.83 16.27 -4.64
CA LEU A 12 12.78 15.47 -4.00
C LEU A 12 12.52 14.20 -4.82
N ILE A 13 12.23 13.09 -4.15
CA ILE A 13 11.74 11.85 -4.77
C ILE A 13 10.31 11.59 -4.30
N ILE A 14 9.39 11.38 -5.23
CA ILE A 14 8.06 10.83 -4.93
C ILE A 14 8.10 9.35 -5.28
N ALA A 15 8.03 8.48 -4.28
CA ALA A 15 7.97 7.04 -4.44
C ALA A 15 6.52 6.58 -4.35
N VAL A 16 6.04 5.81 -5.33
CA VAL A 16 4.69 5.25 -5.35
C VAL A 16 4.78 3.74 -5.32
N ASP A 17 4.04 3.08 -4.42
CA ASP A 17 4.05 1.62 -4.27
C ASP A 17 2.68 1.03 -3.96
N ALA A 18 2.50 -0.22 -4.37
CA ALA A 18 1.37 -1.06 -3.99
C ALA A 18 1.65 -1.69 -2.62
N LEU A 19 0.75 -1.48 -1.66
CA LEU A 19 0.90 -1.98 -0.30
C LEU A 19 -0.04 -3.16 -0.01
N ALA A 20 0.42 -4.07 0.84
CA ALA A 20 -0.45 -5.03 1.49
C ALA A 20 -1.16 -4.36 2.67
N SER A 21 -2.49 -4.43 2.69
CA SER A 21 -3.30 -3.88 3.78
C SER A 21 -3.41 -4.86 4.95
N ARG A 22 -3.58 -4.30 6.15
CA ARG A 22 -3.96 -5.04 7.37
C ARG A 22 -5.46 -5.09 7.61
N ARG A 23 -6.27 -4.52 6.70
CA ARG A 23 -7.73 -4.63 6.69
C ARG A 23 -8.25 -4.63 5.26
N ALA A 24 -9.16 -5.55 4.93
CA ALA A 24 -9.76 -5.69 3.61
C ALA A 24 -10.46 -4.41 3.15
N ALA A 25 -11.17 -3.74 4.07
CA ALA A 25 -11.94 -2.52 3.79
C ALA A 25 -11.10 -1.32 3.30
N ARG A 26 -9.77 -1.36 3.45
CA ARG A 26 -8.86 -0.30 2.98
C ARG A 26 -8.42 -0.47 1.53
N ILE A 27 -8.65 -1.65 0.94
CA ILE A 27 -8.38 -1.85 -0.48
C ILE A 27 -9.24 -0.87 -1.27
N SER A 28 -8.64 -0.20 -2.26
CA SER A 28 -9.28 0.78 -3.16
C SER A 28 -9.96 2.01 -2.51
N THR A 29 -9.88 2.18 -1.19
CA THR A 29 -10.55 3.30 -0.48
C THR A 29 -9.59 4.25 0.21
N THR A 30 -8.30 3.91 0.29
CA THR A 30 -7.30 4.66 1.05
C THR A 30 -6.04 4.86 0.21
N ILE A 31 -5.40 6.02 0.35
CA ILE A 31 -4.03 6.27 -0.12
C ILE A 31 -3.23 6.70 1.12
N GLN A 32 -2.09 6.05 1.35
CA GLN A 32 -1.19 6.36 2.46
C GLN A 32 -0.12 7.35 2.00
N LEU A 33 0.12 8.41 2.77
CA LEU A 33 1.18 9.38 2.55
C LEU A 33 2.15 9.38 3.73
N SER A 34 3.45 9.42 3.46
CA SER A 34 4.48 9.52 4.51
C SER A 34 5.80 10.08 3.97
N ASP A 35 6.65 10.58 4.85
CA ASP A 35 8.02 11.02 4.57
C ASP A 35 9.09 10.03 5.05
N SER A 36 8.66 8.95 5.71
CA SER A 36 9.54 7.88 6.21
C SER A 36 10.15 7.03 5.08
N GLY A 37 9.59 7.12 3.86
CA GLY A 37 9.99 6.31 2.72
C GLY A 37 9.16 5.04 2.56
N ILE A 38 9.54 4.20 1.58
CA ILE A 38 8.89 2.93 1.28
C ILE A 38 9.83 1.79 1.66
N SER A 39 9.34 0.84 2.47
CA SER A 39 10.05 -0.41 2.76
C SER A 39 9.51 -1.52 1.85
N PRO A 40 10.18 -1.85 0.73
CA PRO A 40 9.59 -2.71 -0.28
C PRO A 40 9.34 -4.10 0.26
N GLY A 41 8.08 -4.51 0.21
CA GLY A 41 7.63 -5.80 0.68
C GLY A 41 7.75 -6.02 2.19
N SER A 42 7.75 -4.98 3.01
CA SER A 42 7.52 -5.10 4.47
C SER A 42 6.21 -5.81 4.79
N GLY A 43 5.21 -5.65 3.91
CA GLY A 43 3.97 -6.42 3.95
C GLY A 43 4.19 -7.88 3.62
N VAL A 44 5.06 -8.23 2.65
CA VAL A 44 5.32 -9.58 2.06
C VAL A 44 6.63 -10.23 2.49
N GLY A 45 7.18 -9.83 3.64
CA GLY A 45 8.38 -10.42 4.22
C GLY A 45 9.68 -10.18 3.42
N ASN A 46 9.71 -9.21 2.51
CA ASN A 46 10.87 -8.92 1.68
C ASN A 46 11.85 -7.96 2.37
N THR A 47 13.15 -8.24 2.27
CA THR A 47 14.24 -7.48 2.90
C THR A 47 15.04 -6.70 1.85
N ARG A 48 14.35 -5.86 1.08
CA ARG A 48 15.03 -4.89 0.19
C ARG A 48 15.33 -3.61 0.97
N ALA A 49 16.41 -2.94 0.57
CA ALA A 49 16.73 -1.62 1.10
C ALA A 49 15.53 -0.67 0.90
N ASP A 50 15.17 0.03 1.95
CA ASP A 50 14.08 1.00 1.94
C ASP A 50 14.41 2.19 1.05
N LEU A 51 13.40 2.67 0.33
CA LEU A 51 13.42 3.93 -0.42
C LEU A 51 13.11 5.06 0.55
N SER A 52 14.11 5.46 1.33
CA SER A 52 14.00 6.52 2.33
C SER A 52 15.05 7.60 2.12
N ARG A 53 14.85 8.74 2.79
CA ARG A 53 15.85 9.81 2.85
C ARG A 53 17.18 9.31 3.40
N THR A 54 17.15 8.42 4.39
CA THR A 54 18.36 7.84 5.00
C THR A 54 19.21 7.10 3.98
N ASN A 55 18.57 6.31 3.11
CA ASN A 55 19.28 5.50 2.12
C ASN A 55 19.62 6.25 0.83
N LEU A 56 18.77 7.21 0.43
CA LEU A 56 18.90 7.93 -0.84
C LEU A 56 19.61 9.28 -0.71
N GLY A 57 19.66 9.86 0.50
CA GLY A 57 20.25 11.18 0.76
C GLY A 57 19.40 12.36 0.28
N VAL A 58 18.24 12.09 -0.32
CA VAL A 58 17.30 13.08 -0.87
C VAL A 58 15.96 12.93 -0.12
N PRO A 59 15.22 14.03 0.16
CA PRO A 59 13.86 13.94 0.69
C PRO A 59 12.99 12.97 -0.13
N VAL A 60 12.18 12.16 0.56
CA VAL A 60 11.28 11.20 -0.07
C VAL A 60 9.85 11.44 0.43
N ILE A 61 8.90 11.56 -0.49
CA ILE A 61 7.47 11.42 -0.20
C ILE A 61 7.05 10.05 -0.71
N ALA A 62 6.58 9.20 0.18
CA ALA A 62 6.05 7.89 -0.12
C ALA A 62 4.53 7.94 -0.24
N VAL A 63 4.01 7.40 -1.35
CA VAL A 63 2.59 7.24 -1.66
C VAL A 63 2.29 5.75 -1.77
N GLY A 64 1.48 5.23 -0.86
CA GLY A 64 1.14 3.81 -0.78
C GLY A 64 -0.32 3.55 -1.12
N VAL A 65 -0.59 2.63 -2.03
CA VAL A 65 -1.95 2.23 -2.41
C VAL A 65 -2.21 0.81 -1.90
N PRO A 66 -3.15 0.60 -0.97
CA PRO A 66 -3.51 -0.74 -0.53
C PRO A 66 -4.27 -1.46 -1.65
N LEU A 67 -3.62 -2.48 -2.24
CA LEU A 67 -4.16 -3.23 -3.38
C LEU A 67 -4.42 -4.70 -3.06
N VAL A 68 -3.73 -5.22 -2.05
CA VAL A 68 -3.78 -6.64 -1.70
C VAL A 68 -3.87 -6.80 -0.18
N VAL A 69 -4.26 -7.99 0.28
CA VAL A 69 -4.30 -8.38 1.70
C VAL A 69 -3.87 -9.82 1.86
N TYR A 70 -3.47 -10.21 3.07
CA TYR A 70 -3.29 -11.62 3.38
C TYR A 70 -4.61 -12.34 3.59
N ALA A 71 -4.63 -13.63 3.27
CA ALA A 71 -5.72 -14.51 3.68
C ALA A 71 -5.90 -14.50 5.22
N SER A 72 -4.81 -14.43 5.99
CA SER A 72 -4.86 -14.25 7.45
C SER A 72 -5.58 -12.97 7.85
N THR A 73 -5.29 -11.85 7.18
CA THR A 73 -5.99 -10.58 7.39
C THR A 73 -7.49 -10.70 7.14
N ILE A 74 -7.92 -11.35 6.04
CA ILE A 74 -9.35 -11.57 5.77
C ILE A 74 -10.02 -12.39 6.88
N SER A 75 -9.36 -13.45 7.32
CA SER A 75 -9.87 -14.29 8.40
C SER A 75 -9.98 -13.51 9.71
N GLN A 76 -8.97 -12.72 10.05
CA GLN A 76 -8.98 -11.86 11.24
C GLN A 76 -10.09 -10.81 11.18
N ASP A 77 -10.26 -10.13 10.03
CA ASP A 77 -11.36 -9.18 9.82
C ASP A 77 -12.72 -9.89 10.01
N THR A 78 -12.87 -11.10 9.48
CA THR A 78 -14.11 -11.89 9.61
C THR A 78 -14.41 -12.28 11.05
N ILE A 79 -13.40 -12.72 11.81
CA ILE A 79 -13.55 -13.02 13.25
C ILE A 79 -14.00 -11.79 14.02
N SER A 80 -13.44 -10.62 13.69
CA SER A 80 -13.80 -9.34 14.31
C SER A 80 -15.27 -9.00 14.05
N LEU A 81 -15.71 -9.12 12.80
CA LEU A 81 -17.10 -8.87 12.41
C LEU A 81 -18.07 -9.82 13.12
N ILE A 82 -17.71 -11.11 13.24
CA ILE A 82 -18.51 -12.09 13.98
C ILE A 82 -18.58 -11.70 15.46
N ALA A 83 -17.46 -11.31 16.08
CA ALA A 83 -17.46 -10.89 17.49
C ALA A 83 -18.36 -9.66 17.71
N ASP A 84 -18.27 -8.67 16.82
CA ASP A 84 -19.12 -7.47 16.82
C ASP A 84 -20.61 -7.81 16.67
N GLU A 85 -20.97 -8.77 15.80
CA GLU A 85 -22.36 -9.18 15.58
C GLU A 85 -22.94 -10.09 16.67
N THR A 86 -22.11 -10.95 17.27
CA THR A 86 -22.55 -12.01 18.20
C THR A 86 -22.27 -11.69 19.66
N GLY A 87 -21.46 -10.67 19.95
CA GLY A 87 -20.99 -10.33 21.30
C GLY A 87 -19.87 -11.24 21.83
N LEU A 88 -19.27 -12.09 20.98
CA LEU A 88 -18.21 -13.04 21.35
C LEU A 88 -16.81 -12.40 21.50
N HIS A 89 -16.74 -11.18 22.04
CA HIS A 89 -15.47 -10.45 22.18
C HIS A 89 -14.46 -11.14 23.13
N GLY A 90 -14.93 -11.96 24.07
CA GLY A 90 -14.05 -12.65 25.03
C GLY A 90 -13.08 -13.65 24.39
N ASP A 91 -13.45 -14.22 23.24
CA ASP A 91 -12.65 -15.22 22.52
C ASP A 91 -11.97 -14.66 21.26
N GLU A 92 -12.21 -13.39 20.91
CA GLU A 92 -11.80 -12.78 19.65
C GLU A 92 -10.29 -12.89 19.40
N GLU A 93 -9.48 -12.50 20.38
CA GLU A 93 -8.02 -12.50 20.25
C GLU A 93 -7.48 -13.92 20.08
N ARG A 94 -7.99 -14.87 20.87
CA ARG A 94 -7.62 -16.28 20.77
C ARG A 94 -7.99 -16.87 19.41
N LEU A 95 -9.17 -16.54 18.89
CA LEU A 95 -9.62 -17.00 17.57
C LEU A 95 -8.76 -16.42 16.45
N ARG A 96 -8.37 -15.15 16.54
CA ARG A 96 -7.47 -14.50 15.57
C ARG A 96 -6.10 -15.18 15.53
N GLU A 97 -5.50 -15.45 16.69
CA GLU A 97 -4.21 -16.16 16.78
C GLU A 97 -4.29 -17.58 16.21
N LEU A 98 -5.34 -18.33 16.54
CA LEU A 98 -5.56 -19.68 16.01
C LEU A 98 -5.74 -19.67 14.48
N ALA A 99 -6.52 -18.73 13.96
CA ALA A 99 -6.73 -18.61 12.52
C ALA A 99 -5.42 -18.30 11.78
N GLU A 100 -4.60 -17.40 12.31
CA GLU A 100 -3.29 -17.09 11.76
C GLU A 100 -2.38 -18.33 11.71
N GLN A 101 -2.31 -19.09 12.80
CA GLN A 101 -1.51 -20.33 12.86
C GLN A 101 -1.99 -21.40 11.88
N VAL A 102 -3.32 -21.60 11.77
CA VAL A 102 -3.91 -22.60 10.87
C VAL A 102 -3.66 -22.21 9.41
N ILE A 103 -3.88 -20.95 9.06
CA ILE A 103 -3.65 -20.45 7.70
C ILE A 103 -2.16 -20.57 7.34
N ALA A 104 -1.25 -20.12 8.19
CA ALA A 104 0.18 -20.25 7.95
C ALA A 104 0.61 -21.72 7.77
N LYS A 105 0.06 -22.64 8.56
CA LYS A 105 0.39 -24.07 8.51
C LYS A 105 -0.12 -24.78 7.27
N HIS A 106 -1.33 -24.46 6.82
CA HIS A 106 -2.01 -25.22 5.76
C HIS A 106 -2.01 -24.52 4.40
N MET A 107 -1.92 -23.20 4.39
CA MET A 107 -2.00 -22.37 3.19
C MET A 107 -0.68 -21.59 2.98
N GLY A 108 0.03 -21.22 4.05
CA GLY A 108 1.20 -20.34 3.95
C GLY A 108 0.79 -18.91 3.62
N ASP A 109 1.73 -18.13 3.09
CA ASP A 109 1.54 -16.70 2.80
C ASP A 109 0.73 -16.48 1.51
N PHE A 110 -0.60 -16.63 1.61
CA PHE A 110 -1.51 -16.31 0.51
C PHE A 110 -1.88 -14.83 0.49
N ILE A 111 -1.71 -14.22 -0.68
CA ILE A 111 -2.19 -12.89 -0.99
C ILE A 111 -3.53 -12.99 -1.72
N VAL A 112 -4.47 -12.15 -1.32
CA VAL A 112 -5.81 -12.03 -1.90
C VAL A 112 -5.93 -10.65 -2.53
N THR A 113 -6.45 -10.61 -3.74
CA THR A 113 -6.74 -9.38 -4.50
C THR A 113 -8.22 -9.32 -4.87
N PRO A 114 -8.81 -8.12 -5.00
CA PRO A 114 -10.13 -7.97 -5.61
C PRO A 114 -10.19 -8.59 -7.01
N LYS A 115 -11.40 -8.97 -7.43
CA LYS A 115 -11.63 -9.51 -8.77
C LYS A 115 -11.30 -8.50 -9.88
N ASP A 116 -11.64 -7.23 -9.66
CA ASP A 116 -11.48 -6.15 -10.63
C ASP A 116 -10.25 -5.29 -10.31
N ILE A 117 -9.13 -5.95 -9.93
CA ILE A 117 -7.90 -5.26 -9.51
C ILE A 117 -7.34 -4.34 -10.60
N ASP A 118 -7.47 -4.71 -11.87
CA ASP A 118 -6.96 -3.91 -12.99
C ASP A 118 -7.65 -2.54 -13.08
N VAL A 119 -8.98 -2.50 -12.89
CA VAL A 119 -9.78 -1.27 -12.87
C VAL A 119 -9.39 -0.40 -11.68
N ILE A 120 -9.23 -1.00 -10.51
CA ILE A 120 -8.80 -0.30 -9.29
C ILE A 120 -7.43 0.34 -9.49
N VAL A 121 -6.49 -0.38 -10.12
CA VAL A 121 -5.14 0.12 -10.40
C VAL A 121 -5.19 1.29 -11.37
N GLU A 122 -5.99 1.19 -12.45
CA GLU A 122 -6.15 2.26 -13.43
C GLU A 122 -6.72 3.54 -12.80
N ASP A 123 -7.80 3.42 -12.03
CA ASP A 123 -8.42 4.55 -11.33
C ASP A 123 -7.46 5.20 -10.33
N MET A 124 -6.77 4.40 -9.50
CA MET A 124 -5.83 4.91 -8.50
C MET A 124 -4.61 5.57 -9.15
N ALA A 125 -4.09 5.00 -10.24
CA ALA A 125 -3.01 5.61 -11.00
C ALA A 125 -3.43 6.98 -11.57
N GLY A 126 -4.65 7.08 -12.11
CA GLY A 126 -5.21 8.34 -12.59
C GLY A 126 -5.35 9.39 -11.48
N ILE A 127 -5.89 9.00 -10.32
CA ILE A 127 -6.02 9.88 -9.15
C ILE A 127 -4.65 10.39 -8.68
N ILE A 128 -3.69 9.49 -8.51
CA ILE A 128 -2.35 9.84 -8.01
C ILE A 128 -1.60 10.71 -9.01
N ALA A 129 -1.64 10.37 -10.30
CA ALA A 129 -1.00 11.16 -11.35
C ALA A 129 -1.56 12.58 -11.40
N ASN A 130 -2.89 12.74 -11.38
CA ASN A 130 -3.54 14.04 -11.37
C ASN A 130 -3.22 14.85 -10.10
N ALA A 131 -3.19 14.19 -8.94
CA ALA A 131 -2.83 14.84 -7.68
C ALA A 131 -1.39 15.35 -7.69
N ILE A 132 -0.43 14.53 -8.15
CA ILE A 132 0.97 14.93 -8.30
C ILE A 132 1.10 16.09 -9.29
N ASN A 133 0.46 16.00 -10.45
CA ASN A 133 0.48 17.07 -11.44
C ASN A 133 -0.11 18.37 -10.90
N SER A 134 -1.21 18.30 -10.17
CA SER A 134 -1.84 19.48 -9.55
C SER A 134 -0.96 20.09 -8.47
N ALA A 135 -0.28 19.27 -7.67
CA ALA A 135 0.61 19.74 -6.62
C ALA A 135 1.86 20.44 -7.18
N LEU A 136 2.41 19.94 -8.29
CA LEU A 136 3.63 20.49 -8.90
C LEU A 136 3.35 21.66 -9.87
N PHE A 137 2.24 21.61 -10.59
CA PHE A 137 1.96 22.53 -11.71
C PHE A 137 0.66 23.34 -11.56
N GLY A 138 -0.12 23.13 -10.50
CA GLY A 138 -1.36 23.87 -10.22
C GLY A 138 -2.52 23.55 -11.18
N ASN A 139 -3.41 24.53 -11.39
CA ASN A 139 -4.62 24.40 -12.24
C ASN A 139 -4.35 24.33 -13.76
N ASN A 140 -3.09 24.24 -14.19
CA ASN A 140 -2.71 24.09 -15.61
C ASN A 140 -2.80 22.63 -16.09
N LEU A 141 -3.67 21.81 -15.49
CA LEU A 141 -3.89 20.40 -15.83
C LEU A 141 -4.14 20.17 -17.33
N GLU A 142 -4.85 21.08 -17.99
CA GLU A 142 -5.08 21.03 -19.45
C GLU A 142 -3.77 21.23 -20.25
N GLN A 143 -2.88 22.13 -19.81
CA GLN A 143 -1.57 22.30 -20.45
C GLN A 143 -0.67 21.07 -20.22
N VAL A 144 -0.70 20.49 -19.01
CA VAL A 144 0.07 19.27 -18.71
C VAL A 144 -0.45 18.08 -19.53
N ARG A 145 -1.77 17.90 -19.67
CA ARG A 145 -2.36 16.86 -20.53
C ARG A 145 -1.96 17.04 -22.00
N ASN A 146 -1.91 18.28 -22.49
CA ASN A 146 -1.48 18.59 -23.85
C ASN A 146 0.02 18.38 -24.11
N MET A 147 0.86 18.31 -23.07
CA MET A 147 2.29 18.01 -23.20
C MET A 147 2.59 16.50 -23.21
N LEU A 148 1.66 15.67 -22.73
CA LEU A 148 1.82 14.22 -22.61
C LEU A 148 1.13 13.42 -23.73
N ALA A 149 0.34 14.08 -24.58
CA ALA A 149 -0.31 13.52 -25.77
C ALA A 149 0.53 13.75 -27.02
#